data_AF-A0A317K2K7-F1
#
_entry.id   AF-A0A317K2K7-F1
#
_cell.length_a   1.000
_cell.length_b   1.000
_cell.length_c   1.000
_cell.angle_alpha   90.00
_cell.angle_beta   90.00
_cell.angle_gamma   90.00
#
_symmetry.space_group_name_H-M   'P 1'
#
loop_
_entity.id
_entity.type
_entity.pdbx_description
1 polymer ?
#
loop_
_entity_poly.entity_id
_entity_poly.type
_entity_poly.pdbx_seq_one_letter_code
_entity_poly.pdbx_strand_id
1 'polypeptide(L)'
;MTNVIESNVVGWPEPIIVLGAPVLDVVPVSLLAGNLTLSFLALSYAGCLTITVCADADRHPDLPVLLAAMRTDWTVLADPIVPEAV
;
A
#
# COMPACT_ATOMS: atom_id res chain seq x y z
N MET A 1 23.84 -1.77 4.21
CA MET A 1 23.25 -0.95 3.12
C MET A 1 21.87 -1.52 2.85
N THR A 2 20.84 -0.68 2.85
CA THR A 2 19.44 -1.12 2.69
C THR A 2 18.91 -0.67 1.34
N ASN A 3 18.40 -1.59 0.53
CA ASN A 3 17.92 -1.27 -0.81
C ASN A 3 16.47 -0.77 -0.80
N VAL A 4 15.64 -1.43 0.01
CA VAL A 4 14.21 -1.16 0.16
C VAL A 4 13.81 -1.44 1.59
N ILE A 5 12.83 -0.70 2.09
CA ILE A 5 12.09 -1.05 3.31
C ILE A 5 10.64 -1.24 2.93
N GLU A 6 10.04 -2.26 3.52
CA GLU A 6 8.61 -2.47 3.58
C GLU A 6 8.18 -2.45 5.04
N SER A 7 7.04 -1.82 5.31
CA SER A 7 6.41 -1.82 6.62
C SER A 7 4.95 -2.18 6.45
N ASN A 8 4.49 -3.15 7.25
CA ASN A 8 3.12 -3.59 7.31
C ASN A 8 2.52 -3.24 8.67
N VAL A 9 1.50 -2.41 8.67
CA VAL A 9 0.80 -1.94 9.87
C VAL A 9 -0.65 -2.42 9.83
N VAL A 10 -1.02 -3.28 10.78
CA VAL A 10 -2.43 -3.66 10.96
C VAL A 10 -3.17 -2.46 11.53
N GLY A 11 -4.12 -1.92 10.78
CA GLY A 11 -4.98 -0.84 11.26
C GLY A 11 -6.32 -1.35 11.77
N TRP A 12 -7.28 -0.43 11.90
CA TRP A 12 -8.55 -0.73 12.54
C TRP A 12 -9.46 -1.56 11.61
N PRO A 13 -10.04 -2.67 12.09
CA PRO A 13 -10.87 -3.54 11.25
C PRO A 13 -12.23 -2.92 10.91
N GLU A 14 -12.69 -1.95 11.70
CA GLU A 14 -13.98 -1.27 11.57
C GLU A 14 -13.80 0.23 11.32
N PRO A 15 -14.77 0.93 10.68
CA PRO A 15 -14.71 2.37 10.50
C PRO A 15 -14.62 3.13 11.84
N ILE A 16 -13.72 4.11 11.92
CA ILE A 16 -13.60 5.00 13.08
C ILE A 16 -14.35 6.31 12.84
N ILE A 17 -14.82 6.94 13.93
CA ILE A 17 -15.48 8.24 13.91
C ILE A 17 -14.58 9.29 14.56
N VAL A 18 -14.36 10.42 13.88
CA VAL A 18 -13.64 11.58 14.39
C VAL A 18 -14.59 12.76 14.46
N LEU A 19 -14.85 13.28 15.66
CA LEU A 19 -15.75 14.44 15.88
C LEU A 19 -17.14 14.28 15.24
N GLY A 20 -17.67 13.05 15.21
CA GLY A 20 -18.97 12.73 14.62
C GLY A 20 -18.95 12.44 13.11
N ALA A 21 -17.80 12.56 12.43
CA ALA A 21 -17.64 12.22 11.02
C ALA A 21 -16.95 10.87 10.83
N PRO A 22 -17.42 10.00 9.91
CA PRO A 22 -16.74 8.74 9.60
C PRO A 22 -15.45 8.99 8.83
N VAL A 23 -14.39 8.30 9.22
CA VAL A 23 -13.16 8.23 8.42
C VAL A 23 -13.39 7.23 7.29
N LEU A 24 -13.30 7.72 6.05
CA LEU A 24 -13.55 6.92 4.86
C LEU A 24 -12.33 6.09 4.45
N ASP A 25 -11.16 6.71 4.49
CA ASP A 25 -9.91 6.12 4.06
C ASP A 25 -8.77 6.54 4.98
N VAL A 26 -7.76 5.68 5.10
CA VAL A 26 -6.50 5.97 5.80
C VAL A 26 -5.35 5.67 4.84
N VAL A 27 -4.66 6.73 4.39
CA VAL A 27 -3.50 6.62 3.49
C VAL A 27 -2.23 6.79 4.33
N PRO A 28 -1.45 5.72 4.55
CA PRO A 28 -0.23 5.83 5.31
C PRO A 28 0.87 6.51 4.46
N VAL A 29 1.76 7.28 5.08
CA VAL A 29 2.86 7.97 4.38
C VAL A 29 4.18 7.59 5.05
N SER A 30 5.11 7.03 4.27
CA SER A 30 6.45 6.69 4.73
C SER A 30 7.43 7.85 4.54
N LEU A 31 8.59 7.75 5.19
CA LEU A 31 9.69 8.70 5.06
C LEU A 31 10.93 7.99 4.52
N LEU A 32 11.66 8.66 3.64
CA LEU A 32 12.98 8.22 3.21
C LEU A 32 14.05 8.83 4.11
N ALA A 33 14.91 7.98 4.66
CA ALA A 33 15.98 8.41 5.56
C ALA A 33 17.30 7.68 5.25
N GLY A 34 18.41 8.39 5.46
CA GLY A 34 19.74 7.86 5.19
C GLY A 34 19.94 7.52 3.72
N ASN A 35 20.20 6.24 3.43
CA ASN A 35 20.47 5.76 2.07
C ASN A 35 19.23 5.24 1.33
N LEU A 36 18.04 5.29 1.95
CA LEU A 36 16.81 4.79 1.34
C LEU A 36 16.32 5.74 0.26
N THR A 37 16.04 5.19 -0.91
CA THR A 37 15.49 5.93 -2.06
C THR A 37 14.12 5.39 -2.47
N LEU A 38 13.67 4.30 -1.85
CA LEU A 38 12.42 3.60 -2.13
C LEU A 38 11.93 2.94 -0.83
N SER A 39 10.65 3.11 -0.53
CA SER A 39 9.98 2.44 0.60
C SER A 39 8.52 2.13 0.28
N PHE A 40 8.02 1.08 0.92
CA PHE A 40 6.63 0.64 0.84
C PHE A 40 6.02 0.68 2.23
N LEU A 41 4.78 1.14 2.33
CA LEU A 41 4.04 1.13 3.58
C LEU A 41 2.62 0.65 3.33
N ALA A 42 2.31 -0.51 3.90
CA ALA A 42 1.01 -1.15 3.86
C ALA A 42 0.25 -0.87 5.17
N LEU A 43 -1.02 -0.52 5.04
CA LEU A 43 -1.95 -0.37 6.16
C LEU A 43 -3.32 -0.92 5.80
N SER A 44 -3.90 -1.74 6.69
CA SER A 44 -5.29 -2.18 6.58
C SER A 44 -6.24 -1.26 7.35
N TYR A 45 -7.37 -0.89 6.75
CA TYR A 45 -8.42 -0.12 7.40
C TYR A 45 -9.79 -0.52 6.85
N ALA A 46 -10.75 -0.82 7.74
CA ALA A 46 -12.15 -1.12 7.38
C ALA A 46 -12.29 -2.13 6.22
N GLY A 47 -11.50 -3.21 6.24
CA GLY A 47 -11.51 -4.25 5.21
C GLY A 47 -10.75 -3.92 3.91
N CYS A 48 -10.14 -2.74 3.80
CA CYS A 48 -9.32 -2.34 2.67
C CYS A 48 -7.83 -2.36 3.04
N LEU A 49 -6.98 -2.90 2.16
CA LEU A 49 -5.52 -2.80 2.26
C LEU A 49 -5.02 -1.67 1.37
N THR A 50 -4.41 -0.65 1.96
CA THR A 50 -3.75 0.45 1.23
C THR A 50 -2.25 0.27 1.27
N ILE A 51 -1.61 0.22 0.10
CA ILE A 51 -0.15 0.18 -0.04
C ILE A 51 0.29 1.48 -0.70
N THR A 52 1.22 2.17 -0.04
CA THR A 52 1.84 3.39 -0.57
C THR A 52 3.30 3.15 -0.88
N VAL A 53 3.80 3.85 -1.91
CA VAL A 53 5.20 3.80 -2.33
C VAL A 53 5.76 5.21 -2.25
N CYS A 54 6.81 5.40 -1.45
CA CYS A 54 7.56 6.65 -1.39
C CYS A 54 8.92 6.43 -2.04
N ALA A 55 9.26 7.25 -3.02
CA ALA A 55 10.52 7.16 -3.74
C ALA A 55 11.13 8.54 -4.01
N ASP A 56 12.46 8.58 -4.12
CA ASP A 56 13.21 9.70 -4.68
C ASP A 56 12.93 9.76 -6.19
N ALA A 57 12.22 10.80 -6.63
CA ALA A 57 11.75 10.93 -8.01
C ALA A 57 12.89 11.03 -9.04
N ASP A 58 14.04 11.61 -8.66
CA ASP A 58 15.19 11.74 -9.55
C ASP A 58 15.91 10.40 -9.76
N ARG A 59 15.80 9.50 -8.78
CA ARG A 59 16.40 8.16 -8.83
C ARG A 59 15.49 7.07 -9.39
N HIS A 60 14.17 7.28 -9.34
CA HIS A 60 13.15 6.32 -9.81
C HIS A 60 12.17 6.98 -10.77
N PRO A 61 12.61 7.51 -11.93
CA PRO A 61 11.72 8.15 -12.90
C PRO A 61 10.69 7.19 -13.52
N ASP A 62 10.95 5.88 -13.44
CA ASP A 62 10.11 4.78 -13.88
C ASP A 62 9.15 4.25 -12.80
N LEU A 63 9.07 4.91 -11.62
CA LEU A 63 8.11 4.57 -10.57
C LEU A 63 6.66 4.36 -11.09
N PRO A 64 6.13 5.15 -12.05
CA PRO A 64 4.80 4.89 -12.60
C PRO A 64 4.63 3.51 -13.24
N VAL A 65 5.69 2.93 -13.81
CA VAL A 65 5.68 1.58 -14.39
C VAL A 65 5.48 0.54 -13.29
N LEU A 66 6.23 0.66 -12.19
CA LEU A 66 6.06 -0.20 -11.02
C LEU A 66 4.64 -0.11 -10.45
N LEU A 67 4.11 1.11 -10.27
CA LEU A 67 2.77 1.32 -9.73
C LEU A 67 1.68 0.73 -10.62
N ALA A 68 1.84 0.80 -11.96
CA ALA A 68 0.92 0.19 -12.90
C ALA A 68 0.95 -1.35 -12.85
N ALA A 69 2.15 -1.94 -12.78
CA ALA A 69 2.33 -3.38 -12.65
C ALA A 69 1.74 -3.89 -11.32
N MET A 70 2.09 -3.26 -10.19
CA MET A 70 1.55 -3.59 -8.87
C MET A 70 0.02 -3.53 -8.86
N ARG A 71 -0.58 -2.50 -9.44
CA ARG A 71 -2.04 -2.39 -9.53
C ARG A 71 -2.65 -3.56 -10.29
N THR A 72 -2.03 -3.97 -11.38
CA THR A 72 -2.47 -5.12 -12.19
C THR A 72 -2.40 -6.40 -11.35
N ASP A 73 -1.27 -6.66 -10.72
CA ASP A 73 -1.05 -7.88 -9.92
C ASP A 73 -2.03 -7.96 -8.74
N TRP A 74 -2.26 -6.86 -8.02
CA TRP A 74 -3.25 -6.82 -6.93
C TRP A 74 -4.68 -7.02 -7.42
N THR A 75 -5.02 -6.52 -8.60
CA THR A 75 -6.35 -6.75 -9.20
C THR A 75 -6.54 -8.23 -9.52
N VAL A 76 -5.51 -8.88 -10.06
CA VAL A 76 -5.54 -10.33 -10.35
C VAL A 76 -5.67 -11.14 -9.06
N LEU A 77 -4.93 -10.78 -8.00
CA LEU A 77 -4.98 -11.50 -6.72
C LEU A 77 -6.28 -11.27 -5.93
N ALA A 78 -6.94 -10.13 -6.12
CA ALA A 78 -8.21 -9.83 -5.48
C ALA A 78 -9.40 -10.55 -6.14
N ASP A 79 -9.23 -11.05 -7.37
CA ASP A 79 -10.25 -11.85 -8.04
C ASP A 79 -10.43 -13.17 -7.28
N PRO A 80 -11.64 -13.50 -6.78
CA PRO A 80 -11.85 -14.73 -6.03
C PRO A 80 -11.45 -15.95 -6.86
N ILE A 81 -10.63 -16.82 -6.26
CA ILE A 81 -10.35 -18.14 -6.84
C ILE A 81 -11.67 -18.91 -6.80
N VAL A 82 -12.35 -19.01 -7.96
CA VAL A 82 -13.49 -19.91 -8.13
C VAL A 82 -12.94 -21.34 -8.13
N PRO A 83 -13.25 -22.18 -7.14
CA PRO A 83 -12.80 -23.56 -7.15
C PRO A 83 -13.37 -24.28 -8.37
N GLU A 84 -12.54 -25.03 -9.11
CA GLU A 84 -13.02 -25.92 -10.16
C GLU A 84 -14.01 -26.91 -9.55
N ALA A 85 -15.20 -27.02 -10.13
CA ALA A 85 -16.22 -27.95 -9.68
C ALA A 85 -15.70 -29.39 -9.87
N VAL A 86 -15.45 -30.08 -8.75
CA VAL A 86 -15.13 -31.53 -8.71
C VAL A 86 -16.40 -32.35 -8.82
#